data_AF-A0A074ZKB0-F1
#
_entry.id   AF-A0A074ZKB0-F1
#
_cell.length_a   1.000
_cell.length_b   1.000
_cell.length_c   1.000
_cell.angle_alpha   90.00
_cell.angle_beta   90.00
_cell.angle_gamma   90.00
#
_symmetry.space_group_name_H-M   'P 1'
#
loop_
_entity.id
_entity.type
_entity.pdbx_description
1 polymer ?
#
loop_
_entity_poly.entity_id
_entity_poly.type
_entity_poly.pdbx_seq_one_letter_code
_entity_poly.pdbx_strand_id
1 'polypeptide(L)'
;MSVDVGLLAVLEKSVSPVQQELEAAQHFLEKAAEADLVGLLRQLSDVLCNAECSPVVRMQAGLQLKNALYSKDANIKSVYKQRWLQLTPDERQYTKKNCLAALGIETTANSSAAQCVAYIACAELPAMQWPDLMNHLFENVVTARSSEVCKHATFETIGYICQTF
;
A
#
# COMPACT_ATOMS: atom_id res chain seq x y z
N MET A 1 -0.42 -7.04 -16.89
CA MET A 1 -1.00 -5.67 -16.89
C MET A 1 0.15 -4.71 -17.13
N SER A 2 -0.01 -3.78 -18.07
CA SER A 2 1.04 -2.80 -18.39
C SER A 2 1.11 -1.80 -17.25
N VAL A 3 2.14 -1.91 -16.40
CA VAL A 3 2.45 -0.85 -15.43
C VAL A 3 2.79 0.41 -16.23
N ASP A 4 2.23 1.56 -15.86
CA ASP A 4 2.47 2.81 -16.55
C ASP A 4 3.94 3.21 -16.44
N VAL A 5 4.65 3.26 -17.57
CA VAL A 5 6.08 3.62 -17.65
C VAL A 5 6.31 5.03 -17.12
N GLY A 6 5.33 5.94 -17.27
CA GLY A 6 5.37 7.28 -16.72
C GLY A 6 5.35 7.28 -15.19
N LEU A 7 4.53 6.44 -14.57
CA LEU A 7 4.47 6.32 -13.11
C LEU A 7 5.78 5.76 -12.54
N LEU A 8 6.38 4.75 -13.18
CA LEU A 8 7.66 4.19 -12.75
C LEU A 8 8.75 5.26 -12.70
N ALA A 9 8.88 6.06 -13.77
CA ALA A 9 9.86 7.14 -13.83
C ALA A 9 9.61 8.22 -12.77
N VAL A 10 8.36 8.53 -12.45
CA VAL A 10 8.00 9.48 -11.39
C VAL A 10 8.39 8.95 -10.01
N LEU A 11 8.13 7.66 -9.74
CA LEU A 11 8.51 7.01 -8.48
C LEU A 11 10.04 6.90 -8.31
N GLU A 12 10.79 6.74 -9.40
CA GLU A 12 12.26 6.81 -9.33
C GLU A 12 12.75 8.22 -8.98
N LYS A 13 12.10 9.24 -9.54
CA LYS A 13 12.46 10.65 -9.28
C LYS A 13 12.02 11.15 -7.91
N SER A 14 11.08 10.48 -7.22
CA SER A 14 10.64 10.90 -5.87
C SER A 14 11.70 10.66 -4.78
N VAL A 15 12.82 10.00 -5.10
CA VAL A 15 14.00 9.86 -4.23
C VAL A 15 15.21 10.63 -4.75
N SER A 16 15.05 11.43 -5.80
CA SER A 16 16.15 12.20 -6.38
C SER A 16 16.69 13.22 -5.36
N PRO A 17 18.03 13.40 -5.27
CA PRO A 17 18.61 14.49 -4.49
C PRO A 17 18.37 15.86 -5.12
N VAL A 18 17.84 15.93 -6.35
CA VAL A 18 17.53 17.18 -7.04
C VAL A 18 16.14 17.66 -6.63
N GLN A 19 16.10 18.78 -5.89
CA GLN A 19 14.84 19.36 -5.36
C GLN A 19 13.76 19.55 -6.43
N GLN A 20 14.14 20.05 -7.61
CA GLN A 20 13.20 20.27 -8.72
C GLN A 20 12.56 18.97 -9.24
N GLU A 21 13.30 17.86 -9.25
CA GLU A 21 12.78 16.56 -9.68
C GLU A 21 11.83 15.97 -8.64
N LEU A 22 12.16 16.14 -7.36
CA LEU A 22 11.32 15.69 -6.25
C LEU A 22 10.00 16.46 -6.21
N GLU A 23 10.03 17.78 -6.35
CA GLU A 23 8.82 18.62 -6.42
C GLU A 23 7.96 18.28 -7.65
N ALA A 24 8.59 18.07 -8.81
CA ALA A 24 7.86 17.67 -10.02
C ALA A 24 7.19 16.30 -9.85
N ALA A 25 7.87 15.34 -9.21
CA ALA A 25 7.30 14.02 -8.93
C ALA A 25 6.12 14.10 -7.95
N GLN A 26 6.24 14.89 -6.88
CA GLN A 26 5.15 15.11 -5.93
C GLN A 26 3.94 15.78 -6.60
N HIS A 27 4.17 16.85 -7.36
CA HIS A 27 3.09 17.55 -8.07
C HIS A 27 2.39 16.63 -9.08
N PHE A 28 3.12 15.75 -9.77
CA PHE A 28 2.52 14.76 -10.66
C PHE A 28 1.59 13.80 -9.89
N LEU A 29 2.06 13.26 -8.76
CA LEU A 29 1.28 12.32 -7.95
C LEU A 29 0.03 12.97 -7.35
N GLU A 30 0.13 14.23 -6.90
CA GLU A 30 -1.01 15.01 -6.43
C GLU A 30 -2.04 15.23 -7.54
N LYS A 31 -1.59 15.64 -8.73
CA LYS A 31 -2.48 15.82 -9.89
C LYS A 31 -3.14 14.52 -10.33
N ALA A 32 -2.41 13.41 -10.29
CA ALA A 32 -2.96 12.09 -10.58
C ALA A 32 -4.04 11.69 -9.55
N ALA A 33 -3.81 11.95 -8.26
CA ALA A 33 -4.77 11.67 -7.19
C ALA A 33 -6.03 12.54 -7.29
N GLU A 34 -5.89 13.81 -7.70
CA GLU A 34 -7.01 14.73 -7.96
C GLU A 34 -7.86 14.28 -9.16
N ALA A 35 -7.21 13.75 -10.21
CA ALA A 35 -7.88 13.33 -11.43
C ALA A 35 -8.59 11.97 -11.28
N ASP A 36 -7.88 10.96 -10.76
CA ASP A 36 -8.42 9.62 -10.54
C ASP A 36 -7.65 8.92 -9.41
N LEU A 37 -8.11 9.13 -8.18
CA LEU A 37 -7.54 8.48 -7.00
C LEU A 37 -7.59 6.95 -7.11
N VAL A 38 -8.67 6.38 -7.64
CA VAL A 38 -8.83 4.92 -7.70
C VAL A 38 -7.83 4.31 -8.66
N GLY A 39 -7.71 4.89 -9.85
CA GLY A 39 -6.70 4.52 -10.84
C GLY A 39 -5.29 4.61 -10.27
N LEU A 40 -4.98 5.69 -9.54
CA LEU A 40 -3.67 5.85 -8.90
C LEU A 40 -3.41 4.77 -7.83
N LEU A 41 -4.36 4.51 -6.92
CA LEU A 41 -4.22 3.46 -5.89
C LEU A 41 -3.98 2.09 -6.53
N ARG A 42 -4.71 1.81 -7.62
CA ARG A 42 -4.57 0.58 -8.39
C ARG A 42 -3.16 0.43 -8.96
N GLN A 43 -2.68 1.46 -9.67
CA GLN A 43 -1.35 1.46 -10.28
C GLN A 43 -0.23 1.37 -9.24
N LEU A 44 -0.33 2.09 -8.12
CA LEU A 44 0.62 2.00 -7.02
C LEU A 44 0.65 0.60 -6.41
N SER A 45 -0.52 -0.04 -6.24
CA SER A 45 -0.59 -1.41 -5.74
C SER A 45 -0.01 -2.45 -6.71
N ASP A 46 -0.18 -2.25 -8.03
CA ASP A 46 0.42 -3.09 -9.07
C ASP A 46 1.95 -3.01 -9.03
N VAL A 47 2.50 -1.81 -8.88
CA VAL A 47 3.94 -1.60 -8.73
C VAL A 47 4.46 -2.27 -7.45
N LEU A 48 3.74 -2.10 -6.34
CA LEU A 48 4.14 -2.63 -5.02
C LEU A 48 4.29 -4.16 -5.03
N CYS A 49 3.36 -4.89 -5.66
CA CYS A 49 3.41 -6.35 -5.73
C CYS A 49 4.24 -6.90 -6.89
N ASN A 50 4.76 -6.06 -7.79
CA ASN A 50 5.53 -6.51 -8.95
C ASN A 50 7.02 -6.66 -8.61
N ALA A 51 7.47 -7.90 -8.41
CA ALA A 51 8.87 -8.23 -8.14
C ALA A 51 9.86 -7.83 -9.27
N GLU A 52 9.39 -7.59 -10.49
CA GLU A 52 10.22 -7.13 -11.62
C GLU A 52 10.59 -5.64 -11.51
N CYS A 53 9.81 -4.84 -10.77
CA CYS A 53 10.14 -3.44 -10.51
C CYS A 53 11.34 -3.32 -9.57
N SER A 54 12.12 -2.23 -9.66
CA SER A 54 13.26 -2.02 -8.75
C SER A 54 12.78 -1.88 -7.29
N PRO A 55 13.58 -2.32 -6.29
CA PRO A 55 13.21 -2.19 -4.88
C PRO A 55 12.88 -0.76 -4.46
N VAL A 56 13.59 0.23 -5.02
CA VAL A 56 13.35 1.66 -4.78
C VAL A 56 11.96 2.06 -5.25
N VAL A 57 11.57 1.67 -6.47
CA VAL A 57 10.26 1.99 -7.04
C VAL A 57 9.14 1.35 -6.25
N ARG A 58 9.29 0.09 -5.84
CA ARG A 58 8.29 -0.58 -4.99
C ARG A 58 8.13 0.11 -3.64
N MET A 59 9.24 0.47 -3.01
CA MET A 59 9.23 1.20 -1.74
C MET A 59 8.53 2.55 -1.88
N GLN A 60 8.80 3.29 -2.96
CA GLN A 60 8.12 4.55 -3.23
C GLN A 60 6.63 4.36 -3.52
N ALA A 61 6.25 3.32 -4.28
CA ALA A 61 4.86 2.99 -4.51
C ALA A 61 4.11 2.70 -3.21
N GLY A 62 4.71 1.87 -2.33
CA GLY A 62 4.15 1.58 -1.01
C GLY A 62 4.06 2.82 -0.12
N LEU A 63 5.04 3.71 -0.15
CA LEU A 63 5.00 4.98 0.58
C LEU A 63 3.85 5.88 0.11
N GLN A 64 3.67 6.03 -1.21
CA GLN A 64 2.58 6.85 -1.77
C GLN A 64 1.22 6.23 -1.48
N LEU A 65 1.11 4.91 -1.61
CA LEU A 65 -0.11 4.17 -1.29
C LEU A 65 -0.48 4.37 0.19
N LYS A 66 0.49 4.26 1.09
CA LYS A 66 0.32 4.55 2.52
C LYS A 66 -0.16 5.97 2.76
N ASN A 67 0.46 6.96 2.14
CA ASN A 67 0.12 8.38 2.32
C ASN A 67 -1.29 8.70 1.79
N ALA A 68 -1.78 7.94 0.80
CA ALA A 68 -3.15 8.06 0.31
C ALA A 68 -4.19 7.41 1.25
N LEU A 69 -3.77 6.44 2.07
CA LEU A 69 -4.64 5.67 2.98
C LEU A 69 -4.63 6.19 4.42
N TYR A 70 -3.54 6.82 4.87
CA TYR A 70 -3.33 7.18 6.27
C TYR A 70 -2.68 8.56 6.45
N SER A 71 -3.05 9.23 7.54
CA SER A 71 -2.38 10.42 8.06
C SER A 71 -2.24 10.31 9.57
N LYS A 72 -1.20 10.95 10.12
CA LYS A 72 -1.03 11.09 11.58
C LYS A 72 -2.02 12.08 12.19
N ASP A 73 -2.54 13.02 11.39
CA ASP A 73 -3.57 13.94 11.81
C ASP A 73 -4.92 13.21 11.91
N ALA A 74 -5.57 13.28 13.08
CA ALA A 74 -6.81 12.54 13.34
C ALA A 74 -7.98 12.97 12.44
N ASN A 75 -8.06 14.26 12.08
CA ASN A 75 -9.10 14.76 11.19
C ASN A 75 -8.88 14.23 9.78
N ILE A 76 -7.65 14.32 9.27
CA ILE A 76 -7.31 13.80 7.94
C ILE A 76 -7.46 12.27 7.88
N LYS A 77 -7.06 11.56 8.94
CA LYS A 77 -7.23 10.10 9.07
C LYS A 77 -8.70 9.70 8.91
N SER A 78 -9.62 10.43 9.54
CA SER A 78 -11.06 10.17 9.41
C SER A 78 -11.54 10.39 7.97
N VAL A 79 -11.10 11.48 7.33
CA VAL A 79 -11.43 11.78 5.92
C VAL A 79 -10.91 10.68 5.00
N TYR A 80 -9.68 10.23 5.16
CA TYR A 80 -9.10 9.17 4.32
C TYR A 80 -9.81 7.84 4.52
N LYS A 81 -10.18 7.49 5.76
CA LYS A 81 -10.97 6.30 6.05
C LYS A 81 -12.34 6.35 5.36
N GLN A 82 -13.05 7.47 5.45
CA GLN A 82 -14.35 7.63 4.79
C GLN A 82 -14.21 7.58 3.27
N ARG A 83 -13.21 8.27 2.70
CA ARG A 83 -12.90 8.25 1.28
C ARG A 83 -12.61 6.84 0.78
N TRP A 84 -11.83 6.06 1.54
CA TRP A 84 -11.59 4.65 1.23
C TRP A 84 -12.88 3.85 1.25
N LEU A 85 -13.70 3.95 2.30
CA LEU A 85 -14.94 3.19 2.42
C LEU A 85 -16.01 3.55 1.37
N GLN A 86 -15.91 4.74 0.76
CA GLN A 86 -16.77 5.15 -0.35
C GLN A 86 -16.40 4.50 -1.68
N LEU A 87 -15.20 3.92 -1.81
CA LEU A 87 -14.80 3.18 -3.00
C LEU A 87 -15.63 1.90 -3.16
N THR A 88 -15.84 1.49 -4.40
CA THR A 88 -16.60 0.27 -4.68
C THR A 88 -15.89 -0.96 -4.11
N PRO A 89 -16.63 -2.03 -3.76
CA PRO A 89 -16.02 -3.26 -3.25
C PRO A 89 -14.94 -3.84 -4.18
N ASP A 90 -15.14 -3.77 -5.50
CA ASP A 90 -14.21 -4.32 -6.48
C ASP A 90 -12.88 -3.55 -6.52
N GLU A 91 -12.92 -2.23 -6.45
CA GLU A 91 -11.73 -1.37 -6.42
C GLU A 91 -10.90 -1.60 -5.15
N ARG A 92 -11.59 -1.70 -4.01
CA ARG A 92 -10.96 -2.03 -2.72
C ARG A 92 -10.36 -3.42 -2.76
N GLN A 93 -11.11 -4.42 -3.24
CA GLN A 93 -10.65 -5.81 -3.30
C GLN A 93 -9.40 -5.96 -4.14
N TYR A 94 -9.31 -5.26 -5.27
CA TYR A 94 -8.12 -5.28 -6.12
C TYR A 94 -6.88 -4.79 -5.38
N THR A 95 -6.98 -3.61 -4.77
CA THR A 95 -5.86 -3.00 -4.03
C THR A 95 -5.47 -3.86 -2.84
N LYS A 96 -6.45 -4.39 -2.09
CA LYS A 96 -6.24 -5.31 -0.96
C LYS A 96 -5.47 -6.55 -1.37
N LYS A 97 -5.87 -7.19 -2.46
CA LYS A 97 -5.20 -8.38 -2.99
C LYS A 97 -3.74 -8.11 -3.34
N ASN A 98 -3.46 -6.99 -3.99
CA ASN A 98 -2.10 -6.61 -4.34
C ASN A 98 -1.24 -6.30 -3.11
N CYS A 99 -1.77 -5.57 -2.13
CA CYS A 99 -1.09 -5.32 -0.86
C CYS A 99 -0.75 -6.62 -0.12
N LEU A 100 -1.68 -7.57 -0.06
CA LEU A 100 -1.44 -8.90 0.53
C LEU A 100 -0.39 -9.69 -0.26
N ALA A 101 -0.44 -9.66 -1.59
CA ALA A 101 0.52 -10.35 -2.44
C ALA A 101 1.94 -9.77 -2.32
N ALA A 102 2.07 -8.49 -1.95
CA ALA A 102 3.35 -7.86 -1.70
C ALA A 102 4.01 -8.29 -0.37
N LEU A 103 3.26 -8.90 0.56
CA LEU A 103 3.80 -9.44 1.82
C LEU A 103 4.80 -10.57 1.53
N GLY A 104 6.09 -10.28 1.69
CA GLY A 104 7.17 -11.23 1.41
C GLY A 104 8.02 -10.90 0.18
N ILE A 105 7.65 -9.86 -0.59
CA ILE A 105 8.45 -9.36 -1.73
C ILE A 105 9.41 -8.26 -1.29
N GLU A 106 9.03 -7.45 -0.31
CA GLU A 106 9.87 -6.41 0.25
C GLU A 106 10.99 -7.01 1.10
N THR A 107 12.23 -6.60 0.82
CA THR A 107 13.42 -6.99 1.58
C THR A 107 13.86 -5.90 2.56
N THR A 108 13.07 -4.83 2.68
CA THR A 108 13.34 -3.70 3.58
C THR A 108 13.01 -4.08 5.02
N ALA A 109 13.70 -3.46 5.98
CA ALA A 109 13.49 -3.71 7.41
C ALA A 109 12.08 -3.35 7.89
N ASN A 110 11.43 -2.37 7.25
CA ASN A 110 10.03 -2.03 7.46
C ASN A 110 9.27 -2.33 6.15
N SER A 111 8.23 -3.14 6.21
CA SER A 111 7.41 -3.46 5.03
C SER A 111 6.36 -2.36 4.79
N SER A 112 6.42 -1.73 3.62
CA SER A 112 5.39 -0.76 3.20
C SER A 112 4.06 -1.47 2.92
N ALA A 113 4.12 -2.69 2.41
CA ALA A 113 2.95 -3.55 2.22
C ALA A 113 2.25 -3.85 3.56
N ALA A 114 3.01 -4.20 4.60
CA ALA A 114 2.47 -4.43 5.93
C ALA A 114 1.73 -3.21 6.49
N GLN A 115 2.32 -2.01 6.33
CA GLN A 115 1.67 -0.75 6.73
C GLN A 115 0.39 -0.50 5.93
N CYS A 116 0.40 -0.71 4.61
CA CYS A 116 -0.79 -0.52 3.76
C CYS A 116 -1.92 -1.47 4.17
N VAL A 117 -1.63 -2.76 4.38
CA VAL A 117 -2.62 -3.74 4.84
C VAL A 117 -3.19 -3.32 6.20
N ALA A 118 -2.34 -2.92 7.14
CA ALA A 118 -2.77 -2.49 8.46
C ALA A 118 -3.70 -1.26 8.42
N TYR A 119 -3.39 -0.25 7.62
CA TYR A 119 -4.23 0.95 7.52
C TYR A 119 -5.56 0.69 6.83
N ILE A 120 -5.58 -0.15 5.78
CA ILE A 120 -6.85 -0.58 5.17
C ILE A 120 -7.66 -1.40 6.19
N ALA A 121 -7.03 -2.28 6.97
CA ALA A 121 -7.70 -3.05 8.02
C ALA A 121 -8.34 -2.14 9.09
N CYS A 122 -7.67 -1.06 9.50
CA CYS A 122 -8.23 -0.07 10.43
C CYS A 122 -9.45 0.67 9.88
N ALA A 123 -9.55 0.81 8.56
CA ALA A 123 -10.73 1.33 7.90
C ALA A 123 -11.86 0.29 7.85
N GLU A 124 -11.54 -0.94 7.39
CA GLU A 124 -12.52 -1.94 6.99
C GLU A 124 -13.00 -2.90 8.08
N LEU A 125 -12.16 -3.27 9.05
CA LEU A 125 -12.58 -4.20 10.11
C LEU A 125 -13.70 -3.61 10.99
N PRO A 126 -13.67 -2.32 11.42
CA PRO A 126 -14.79 -1.73 12.15
C PRO A 126 -16.08 -1.65 11.33
N ALA A 127 -15.96 -1.62 10.00
CA ALA A 127 -17.08 -1.62 9.07
C ALA A 127 -17.51 -3.02 8.62
N MET A 128 -16.86 -4.08 9.13
CA MET A 128 -17.06 -5.49 8.73
C MET A 128 -16.88 -5.73 7.21
N GLN A 129 -15.99 -4.98 6.56
CA GLN A 129 -15.76 -5.03 5.11
C GLN A 129 -14.56 -5.92 4.70
N TRP A 130 -13.84 -6.49 5.67
CA TRP A 130 -12.70 -7.39 5.41
C TRP A 130 -12.65 -8.59 6.37
N PRO A 131 -13.69 -9.46 6.37
CA PRO A 131 -13.81 -10.56 7.33
C PRO A 131 -12.72 -11.64 7.21
N ASP A 132 -12.14 -11.78 6.03
CA ASP A 132 -11.17 -12.82 5.67
C ASP A 132 -9.71 -12.45 5.95
N LEU A 133 -9.43 -11.22 6.40
CA LEU A 133 -8.05 -10.75 6.65
C LEU A 133 -7.31 -11.63 7.65
N MET A 134 -7.90 -11.90 8.82
CA MET A 134 -7.24 -12.65 9.88
C MET A 134 -6.90 -14.09 9.45
N ASN A 135 -7.78 -14.71 8.66
CA ASN A 135 -7.52 -16.04 8.11
C ASN A 135 -6.33 -16.02 7.14
N HIS A 136 -6.25 -15.02 6.24
CA HIS A 136 -5.11 -14.87 5.34
C HIS A 136 -3.79 -14.64 6.10
N LEU A 137 -3.78 -13.75 7.10
CA LEU A 137 -2.58 -13.51 7.91
C LEU A 137 -2.16 -14.78 8.68
N PHE A 138 -3.12 -15.54 9.21
CA PHE A 138 -2.83 -16.81 9.86
C PHE A 138 -2.25 -17.84 8.89
N GLU A 139 -2.84 -18.01 7.71
CA GLU A 139 -2.35 -18.91 6.66
C GLU A 139 -0.92 -18.56 6.25
N ASN A 140 -0.60 -17.28 6.09
CA ASN A 140 0.75 -16.82 5.76
C ASN A 140 1.79 -17.24 6.82
N VAL A 141 1.43 -17.27 8.10
CA VAL A 141 2.33 -17.64 9.20
C VAL A 141 2.49 -19.15 9.34
N VAL A 142 1.37 -19.89 9.27
CA VAL A 142 1.33 -21.33 9.58
C VAL A 142 1.76 -22.19 8.39
N THR A 143 1.59 -21.70 7.17
CA THR A 143 1.96 -22.45 5.98
C THR A 143 3.47 -22.68 5.91
N ALA A 144 3.87 -23.95 5.83
CA ALA A 144 5.29 -24.34 5.77
C ALA A 144 6.02 -23.81 4.53
N ARG A 145 5.29 -23.48 3.46
CA ARG A 145 5.84 -22.92 2.21
C ARG A 145 6.09 -21.41 2.27
N SER A 146 5.59 -20.71 3.28
CA SER A 146 5.80 -19.27 3.40
C SER A 146 7.25 -18.96 3.75
N SER A 147 7.84 -18.02 3.01
CA SER A 147 9.21 -17.55 3.27
C SER A 147 9.30 -16.85 4.63
N GLU A 148 10.49 -16.82 5.23
CA GLU A 148 10.73 -16.09 6.47
C GLU A 148 10.37 -14.60 6.34
N VAL A 149 10.65 -14.01 5.17
CA VAL A 149 10.29 -12.61 4.84
C VAL A 149 8.77 -12.42 4.85
N CYS A 150 8.00 -13.35 4.27
CA CYS A 150 6.54 -13.29 4.29
C CYS A 150 5.99 -13.40 5.72
N LYS A 151 6.53 -14.32 6.52
CA LYS A 151 6.14 -14.48 7.93
C LYS A 151 6.46 -13.21 8.73
N HIS A 152 7.65 -12.65 8.55
CA HIS A 152 8.06 -11.41 9.21
C HIS A 152 7.14 -10.24 8.86
N ALA A 153 6.89 -9.99 7.56
CA ALA A 153 5.99 -8.93 7.11
C ALA A 153 4.54 -9.14 7.61
N THR A 154 4.11 -10.40 7.73
CA THR A 154 2.79 -10.74 8.29
C THR A 154 2.71 -10.43 9.78
N PHE A 155 3.72 -10.77 10.57
CA PHE A 155 3.78 -10.37 11.98
C PHE A 155 3.86 -8.86 12.16
N GLU A 156 4.62 -8.17 11.30
CA GLU A 156 4.69 -6.71 11.28
C GLU A 156 3.30 -6.11 11.00
N THR A 157 2.55 -6.67 10.05
CA THR A 157 1.17 -6.28 9.72
C THR A 157 0.26 -6.41 10.95
N ILE A 158 0.29 -7.57 11.63
CA ILE A 158 -0.49 -7.80 12.85
C ILE A 158 -0.09 -6.78 13.93
N GLY A 159 1.20 -6.52 14.10
CA GLY A 159 1.72 -5.53 15.03
C GLY A 159 1.17 -4.13 14.76
N TYR A 160 1.21 -3.68 13.50
CA TYR A 160 0.66 -2.37 13.11
C TYR A 160 -0.85 -2.29 13.29
N ILE A 161 -1.59 -3.35 12.99
CA ILE A 161 -3.04 -3.42 13.27
C ILE A 161 -3.25 -3.19 14.77
N CYS A 162 -2.62 -3.99 15.63
CA CYS A 162 -2.77 -3.88 17.08
C CYS A 162 -2.35 -2.52 17.67
N GLN A 163 -1.43 -1.80 17.04
CA GLN A 163 -1.01 -0.47 17.48
C GLN A 163 -1.93 0.66 16.99
N THR A 164 -2.61 0.46 15.86
CA THR A 164 -3.39 1.51 15.20
C THR A 164 -4.87 1.50 15.58
N PHE A 165 -5.34 0.34 16.07
CA PHE A 165 -6.61 0.17 16.77
C PHE A 165 -6.55 0.77 18.18
#